data_AF-A0A3D3C2B3-F1
#
_entry.id   AF-A0A3D3C2B3-F1
#
_cell.length_a   1.000
_cell.length_b   1.000
_cell.length_c   1.000
_cell.angle_alpha   90.00
_cell.angle_beta   90.00
_cell.angle_gamma   90.00
#
_symmetry.space_group_name_H-M   'P 1'
#
loop_
_entity.id
_entity.type
_entity.pdbx_description
1 polymer ?
#
loop_
_entity_poly.entity_id
_entity_poly.type
_entity_poly.pdbx_seq_one_letter_code
_entity_poly.pdbx_strand_id
1 'polypeptide(L)'
;MMNYYRANYPRAPYEGGPWAELPRIQAPVLHFHGLNDTALLAPALNNTWEELDQDWTLVTIPGVGHWPHHEKPEMVTNMIRAWLSLHE
;
A
#
# COMPACT_ATOMS: atom_id res chain seq x y z
N MET A 1 18.29 -5.71 4.41
CA MET A 1 17.04 -6.23 3.79
C MET A 1 17.24 -7.38 2.81
N MET A 2 18.29 -7.42 1.98
CA MET A 2 18.41 -8.43 0.91
C MET A 2 18.34 -9.91 1.36
N ASN A 3 18.82 -10.25 2.56
CA ASN A 3 18.70 -11.61 3.09
C ASN A 3 17.26 -12.01 3.44
N TYR A 4 16.44 -11.05 3.90
CA TYR A 4 15.02 -11.29 4.16
C TYR A 4 14.29 -11.62 2.86
N TYR A 5 14.53 -10.86 1.80
CA TYR A 5 13.99 -11.17 0.47
C TYR A 5 14.45 -12.55 0.01
N ARG A 6 15.76 -12.87 0.04
CA ARG A 6 16.25 -14.19 -0.38
C ARG A 6 15.65 -15.37 0.40
N ALA A 7 15.35 -15.17 1.68
CA ALA A 7 14.74 -16.20 2.51
C ALA A 7 13.24 -16.41 2.20
N ASN A 8 12.52 -15.36 1.79
CA ASN A 8 11.06 -15.36 1.65
C ASN A 8 10.54 -15.24 0.21
N TYR A 9 11.43 -14.97 -0.76
CA TYR A 9 11.04 -14.86 -2.17
C TYR A 9 10.64 -16.25 -2.68
N PRO A 10 9.49 -16.37 -3.37
CA PRO A 10 9.04 -17.65 -3.88
C PRO A 10 10.07 -18.22 -4.86
N ARG A 11 10.17 -19.55 -4.90
CA ARG A 11 11.02 -20.25 -5.87
C ARG A 11 10.12 -20.85 -6.96
N ALA A 12 10.69 -21.03 -8.15
CA ALA A 12 10.03 -21.75 -9.23
C ALA A 12 9.47 -23.10 -8.70
N PRO A 13 8.22 -23.48 -9.05
CA PRO A 13 7.42 -22.96 -10.17
C PRO A 13 6.58 -21.70 -9.87
N TYR A 14 6.75 -21.04 -8.71
CA TYR A 14 5.96 -19.87 -8.28
C TYR A 14 4.44 -20.15 -8.17
N GLU A 15 4.07 -21.41 -7.99
CA GLU A 15 2.67 -21.86 -7.88
C GLU A 15 2.14 -21.76 -6.44
N GLY A 16 2.94 -21.24 -5.51
CA GLY A 16 2.57 -21.15 -4.11
C GLY A 16 3.63 -20.47 -3.25
N GLY A 17 3.31 -20.33 -1.96
CA GLY A 17 4.14 -19.69 -0.94
C GLY A 17 3.27 -19.15 0.20
N PRO A 18 3.86 -18.70 1.31
CA PRO A 18 3.10 -18.14 2.44
C PRO A 18 2.25 -16.93 2.04
N TRP A 19 2.50 -16.34 0.87
CA TRP A 19 1.78 -15.21 0.28
C TRP A 19 0.57 -15.64 -0.57
N ALA A 20 0.51 -16.89 -1.04
CA ALA A 20 -0.53 -17.37 -1.95
C ALA A 20 -1.89 -17.61 -1.25
N GLU A 21 -1.88 -17.71 0.07
CA GLU A 21 -3.07 -17.98 0.89
C GLU A 21 -3.20 -16.99 2.05
N LEU A 22 -2.74 -15.75 1.89
CA LEU A 22 -2.98 -14.75 2.92
C LEU A 22 -4.48 -14.41 2.98
N PRO A 23 -5.06 -14.32 4.19
CA PRO A 23 -6.42 -13.82 4.32
C PRO A 23 -6.48 -12.38 3.81
N ARG A 24 -7.62 -12.04 3.22
CA ARG A 24 -7.92 -10.66 2.81
C ARG A 24 -7.85 -9.72 4.01
N ILE A 25 -7.51 -8.46 3.77
CA ILE A 25 -7.40 -7.45 4.83
C ILE A 25 -8.78 -7.17 5.42
N GLN A 26 -8.95 -7.46 6.71
CA GLN A 26 -10.23 -7.34 7.44
C GLN A 26 -10.41 -5.97 8.12
N ALA A 27 -9.48 -5.04 7.96
CA ALA A 27 -9.54 -3.71 8.58
C ALA A 27 -9.74 -2.63 7.50
N PRO A 28 -10.41 -1.51 7.80
CA PRO A 28 -10.43 -0.35 6.92
C PRO A 28 -9.01 0.14 6.63
N VAL A 29 -8.72 0.50 5.37
CA VAL A 29 -7.37 0.88 4.93
C VAL A 29 -7.35 2.27 4.33
N LEU A 30 -6.42 3.10 4.82
CA LEU A 30 -5.98 4.34 4.17
C LEU A 30 -4.63 4.11 3.47
N HIS A 31 -4.58 4.29 2.16
CA HIS A 31 -3.38 4.13 1.34
C HIS A 31 -2.99 5.46 0.67
N PHE A 32 -1.76 5.94 0.91
CA PHE A 32 -1.16 7.06 0.18
C PHE A 32 -0.23 6.56 -0.92
N HIS A 33 -0.35 7.10 -2.13
CA HIS A 33 0.51 6.75 -3.26
C HIS A 33 0.97 7.98 -4.04
N GLY A 34 2.28 8.18 -4.15
CA GLY A 34 2.86 9.23 -4.98
C GLY A 34 2.86 8.85 -6.46
N LEU A 35 2.33 9.70 -7.35
CA LEU A 35 2.25 9.37 -8.78
C LEU A 35 3.59 9.45 -9.53
N ASN A 36 4.64 9.99 -8.89
CA ASN A 36 6.01 9.98 -9.40
C ASN A 36 6.86 8.89 -8.73
N ASP A 37 6.25 7.94 -8.00
CA ASP A 37 6.96 6.83 -7.40
C ASP A 37 7.65 5.98 -8.48
N THR A 38 8.96 5.77 -8.31
CA THR A 38 9.80 5.01 -9.23
C THR A 38 10.14 3.61 -8.71
N ALA A 39 9.78 3.30 -7.46
CA ALA A 39 9.95 1.99 -6.85
C ALA A 39 8.65 1.16 -6.90
N LEU A 40 7.50 1.78 -6.65
CA LEU A 40 6.17 1.19 -6.80
C LEU A 40 5.36 2.06 -7.76
N LEU A 41 5.33 1.66 -9.03
CA LEU A 41 4.69 2.45 -10.08
C LEU A 41 3.17 2.50 -9.90
N ALA A 42 2.52 3.54 -10.43
CA ALA A 42 1.06 3.72 -10.37
C ALA A 42 0.23 2.48 -10.78
N PRO A 43 0.61 1.66 -11.78
CA PRO A 43 -0.09 0.41 -12.09
C PRO A 43 -0.15 -0.60 -10.95
N ALA A 44 0.70 -0.49 -9.92
CA ALA A 44 0.64 -1.33 -8.73
C ALA A 44 -0.64 -1.10 -7.88
N LEU A 45 -1.39 -0.03 -8.15
CA LEU A 45 -2.69 0.24 -7.54
C LEU A 45 -3.84 -0.57 -8.17
N ASN A 46 -3.60 -1.18 -9.34
CA ASN A 46 -4.63 -1.93 -10.05
C ASN A 46 -5.11 -3.10 -9.20
N ASN A 47 -6.43 -3.25 -9.12
CA ASN A 47 -7.10 -4.34 -8.43
C ASN A 47 -6.77 -4.45 -6.93
N THR A 48 -6.14 -3.45 -6.30
CA THR A 48 -5.84 -3.53 -4.86
C THR A 48 -7.10 -3.73 -4.02
N TRP A 49 -8.26 -3.22 -4.46
CA TRP A 49 -9.55 -3.46 -3.80
C TRP A 49 -9.94 -4.94 -3.74
N GLU A 50 -9.39 -5.79 -4.61
CA GLU A 50 -9.58 -7.24 -4.58
C GLU A 50 -8.82 -7.90 -3.44
N GLU A 51 -8.07 -7.18 -2.60
CA GLU A 51 -7.32 -7.75 -1.47
C GLU A 51 -7.96 -7.43 -0.10
N LEU A 52 -9.09 -6.70 -0.05
CA LEU A 52 -9.71 -6.22 1.18
C LEU A 52 -11.17 -6.68 1.32
N ASP A 53 -11.58 -7.00 2.55
CA ASP A 53 -12.99 -7.25 2.93
C ASP A 53 -13.62 -6.03 3.65
N GLN A 54 -12.97 -4.88 3.60
CA GLN A 54 -13.38 -3.63 4.24
C GLN A 54 -13.13 -2.42 3.34
N ASP A 55 -13.58 -1.26 3.79
CA ASP A 55 -13.43 0.01 3.10
C ASP A 55 -11.97 0.34 2.78
N TRP A 56 -11.73 0.77 1.55
CA TRP A 56 -10.44 1.21 1.07
C TRP A 56 -10.48 2.67 0.63
N THR A 57 -9.68 3.51 1.29
CA THR A 57 -9.48 4.91 0.94
C THR A 57 -8.12 5.07 0.26
N LEU A 58 -8.11 5.40 -1.03
CA LEU A 58 -6.90 5.70 -1.79
C LEU A 58 -6.70 7.20 -1.94
N VAL A 59 -5.52 7.68 -1.58
CA VAL A 59 -5.07 9.06 -1.77
C VAL A 59 -3.86 9.07 -2.70
N THR A 60 -4.09 9.42 -3.96
CA THR A 60 -3.01 9.62 -4.94
C THR A 60 -2.49 11.05 -4.88
N ILE A 61 -1.18 11.22 -4.98
CA ILE A 61 -0.52 12.52 -4.80
C ILE A 61 0.33 12.84 -6.05
N PRO A 62 -0.16 13.71 -6.95
CA PRO A 62 0.60 14.17 -8.10
C PRO A 62 1.90 14.88 -7.69
N GLY A 63 2.99 14.62 -8.41
CA GLY A 63 4.26 15.29 -8.18
C GLY A 63 5.09 14.75 -6.99
N VAL A 64 4.60 13.71 -6.30
CA VAL A 64 5.26 13.10 -5.13
C VAL A 64 5.79 11.72 -5.49
N GLY A 65 6.99 11.40 -5.01
CA GLY A 65 7.66 10.13 -5.22
C GLY A 65 7.29 9.06 -4.20
N HIS A 66 8.25 8.19 -3.91
CA HIS A 66 8.08 7.00 -3.08
C HIS A 66 7.83 7.30 -1.59
N TRP A 67 8.11 8.53 -1.13
CA TRP A 67 8.05 8.87 0.29
C TRP A 67 7.07 10.03 0.59
N PRO A 68 5.75 9.85 0.36
CA PRO A 68 4.75 10.89 0.58
C PRO A 68 4.82 11.62 1.92
N HIS A 69 5.08 10.90 3.01
CA HIS A 69 5.15 11.46 4.36
C HIS A 69 6.39 12.32 4.59
N HIS A 70 7.47 12.14 3.81
CA HIS A 70 8.63 13.03 3.85
C HIS A 70 8.47 14.23 2.91
N GLU A 71 7.84 14.02 1.75
CA GLU A 71 7.70 15.06 0.72
C GLU A 71 6.53 16.02 0.99
N LYS A 72 5.44 15.53 1.59
CA LYS A 72 4.22 16.29 1.93
C LYS A 72 3.71 15.94 3.35
N PRO A 73 4.53 16.13 4.39
CA PRO A 73 4.21 15.69 5.77
C PRO A 73 2.90 16.25 6.32
N GLU A 74 2.64 17.55 6.11
CA GLU A 74 1.44 18.22 6.59
C GLU A 74 0.17 17.66 5.96
N MET A 75 0.17 17.49 4.63
CA MET A 75 -0.95 16.91 3.89
C MET A 75 -1.25 15.49 4.37
N VAL A 76 -0.22 14.63 4.46
CA VAL A 76 -0.38 13.24 4.90
C VAL A 76 -0.91 13.18 6.34
N THR A 77 -0.33 13.96 7.25
CA THR A 77 -0.75 13.98 8.65
C THR A 77 -2.20 14.47 8.82
N ASN A 78 -2.58 15.53 8.11
CA ASN A 78 -3.94 16.06 8.17
C ASN A 78 -4.95 15.07 7.59
N MET A 79 -4.61 14.39 6.50
CA MET A 79 -5.47 13.37 5.91
C MET A 79 -5.63 12.15 6.83
N ILE A 80 -4.57 11.71 7.51
CA ILE A 80 -4.67 10.64 8.53
C ILE A 80 -5.66 11.05 9.63
N ARG A 81 -5.53 12.27 10.18
CA ARG A 81 -6.46 12.77 11.22
C ARG A 81 -7.90 12.84 10.74
N ALA A 82 -8.12 13.37 9.54
CA ALA A 82 -9.45 13.46 8.95
C ALA A 82 -10.05 12.06 8.74
N TRP A 83 -9.28 11.12 8.20
CA TRP A 83 -9.73 9.75 8.00
C TRP A 83 -10.08 9.06 9.33
N LEU A 84 -9.25 9.23 10.36
CA LEU A 84 -9.53 8.68 11.69
C LEU A 84 -10.83 9.23 12.29
N SER A 85 -11.12 10.53 12.12
CA SER A 85 -12.39 11.12 12.61
C SER A 85 -13.65 10.58 11.94
N LEU A 86 -13.53 9.89 10.80
CA LEU A 86 -14.65 9.20 10.15
C LEU A 86 -14.87 7.78 10.68
N HIS A 87 -13.94 7.26 11.49
CA HIS A 87 -13.93 5.89 12.03
C HIS A 87 -13.88 5.89 13.58
N GLU A 88 -14.19 7.02 14.21
CA GLU A 88 -14.42 7.13 15.66
C GLU A 88 -15.79 6.54 16.09
#